data_AF-A0A7V2INV8-F1
#
_entry.id   AF-A0A7V2INV8-F1
#
_cell.length_a   1.000
_cell.length_b   1.000
_cell.length_c   1.000
_cell.angle_alpha   90.00
_cell.angle_beta   90.00
_cell.angle_gamma   90.00
#
_symmetry.space_group_name_H-M   'P 1'
#
loop_
_entity.id
_entity.type
_entity.pdbx_description
1 polymer ?
#
loop_
_entity_poly.entity_id
_entity_poly.type
_entity_poly.pdbx_seq_one_letter_code
_entity_poly.pdbx_strand_id
1 'polypeptide(L)'
;MLDEVAQHPNQGRLGKALVGNDIGLYRHLLSTSSGSPRFLCVLEGPLHGNWILKAQAALDAGFTPVQVVDASLRTGAWSGPESEMWADRVNAFRELQTHDDSRIREVGRVGQEYAEKERQVAAERERHEAIHGG
;
A
#
# COMPACT_ATOMS: atom_id res chain seq x y z
N MET A 1 23.26 15.00 -5.88
CA MET A 1 22.89 13.61 -6.23
C MET A 1 21.52 13.21 -5.68
N LEU A 2 21.21 13.44 -4.39
CA LEU A 2 19.84 13.21 -3.87
C LEU A 2 18.83 14.28 -4.34
N ASP A 3 19.25 15.54 -4.50
CA ASP A 3 18.38 16.62 -5.00
C ASP A 3 17.95 16.44 -6.46
N GLU A 4 18.75 15.75 -7.28
CA GLU A 4 18.42 15.46 -8.69
C GLU A 4 17.33 14.39 -8.80
N VAL A 5 17.27 13.45 -7.86
CA VAL A 5 16.21 12.44 -7.82
C VAL A 5 14.87 13.11 -7.54
N ALA A 6 14.82 14.13 -6.67
CA ALA A 6 13.59 14.84 -6.31
C ALA A 6 12.99 15.72 -7.43
N GLN A 7 13.68 15.89 -8.57
CA GLN A 7 13.20 16.68 -9.71
C GLN A 7 12.93 15.86 -10.98
N HIS A 8 13.22 14.56 -10.99
CA HIS A 8 13.07 13.73 -12.18
C HIS A 8 11.63 13.23 -12.41
N PRO A 9 11.09 13.23 -13.65
CA PRO A 9 9.73 12.74 -13.94
C PRO A 9 9.47 11.25 -13.61
N ASN A 10 10.52 10.46 -13.38
CA ASN A 10 10.46 9.03 -13.03
C ASN A 10 10.71 8.75 -11.52
N GLN A 11 10.51 9.76 -10.69
CA GLN A 11 10.73 9.74 -9.23
C GLN A 11 10.16 8.53 -8.49
N GLY A 12 8.98 8.04 -8.86
CA GLY A 12 8.36 6.89 -8.18
C GLY A 12 9.12 5.58 -8.39
N ARG A 13 9.57 5.31 -9.63
CA ARG A 13 10.36 4.10 -9.96
C ARG A 13 11.75 4.16 -9.34
N LEU A 14 12.37 5.34 -9.36
CA LEU A 14 13.66 5.55 -8.69
C LEU A 14 13.52 5.44 -7.18
N GLY A 15 12.47 6.01 -6.58
CA GLY A 15 12.17 5.88 -5.15
C GLY A 15 12.03 4.42 -4.72
N LYS A 16 11.28 3.59 -5.45
CA LYS A 16 11.13 2.16 -5.14
C LYS A 16 12.45 1.38 -5.26
N ALA A 17 13.26 1.68 -6.29
CA ALA A 17 14.54 1.02 -6.54
C ALA A 17 15.67 1.47 -5.58
N LEU A 18 15.72 2.76 -5.24
CA LEU A 18 16.70 3.34 -4.31
C LEU A 18 16.37 3.03 -2.86
N VAL A 19 15.10 3.17 -2.46
CA VAL A 19 14.67 2.88 -1.09
C VAL A 19 14.78 1.40 -0.81
N GLY A 20 14.30 0.51 -1.70
CA GLY A 20 14.37 -0.94 -1.49
C GLY A 20 13.92 -1.33 -0.07
N ASN A 21 14.88 -1.76 0.75
CA ASN A 21 14.73 -2.07 2.18
C ASN A 21 15.38 -1.06 3.15
N ASP A 22 16.02 -0.01 2.64
CA ASP A 22 16.66 1.04 3.45
C ASP A 22 15.64 2.06 3.96
N ILE A 23 15.16 1.82 5.18
CA ILE A 23 14.23 2.70 5.88
C ILE A 23 14.87 4.07 6.20
N GLY A 24 16.18 4.13 6.40
CA GLY A 24 16.90 5.38 6.67
C GLY A 24 16.82 6.33 5.47
N LEU A 25 17.06 5.80 4.27
CA LEU A 25 16.90 6.56 3.04
C LEU A 25 15.45 6.99 2.80
N TYR A 26 14.48 6.13 3.10
CA TYR A 26 13.07 6.49 2.97
C TYR A 26 12.68 7.66 3.87
N ARG A 27 13.05 7.61 5.15
CA ARG A 27 12.81 8.70 6.10
C ARG A 27 13.45 10.01 5.63
N HIS A 28 14.68 9.94 5.11
CA HIS A 28 15.35 11.11 4.56
C HIS A 28 14.55 11.70 3.39
N LEU A 29 14.14 10.89 2.41
CA LEU A 29 13.34 11.36 1.27
C LEU A 29 12.01 12.01 1.69
N LEU A 30 11.32 11.44 2.68
CA LEU A 30 10.09 12.03 3.20
C LEU A 30 10.33 13.41 3.84
N SER A 31 11.48 13.60 4.52
CA SER A 31 11.85 14.86 5.16
C SER A 31 12.26 15.96 4.17
N THR A 32 12.99 15.63 3.11
CA THR A 32 13.54 16.61 2.16
C THR A 32 12.52 17.06 1.11
N SER A 33 11.50 16.24 0.84
CA SER A 33 10.51 16.47 -0.21
C SER A 33 9.20 17.09 0.27
N SER A 34 9.18 17.64 1.49
CA SER A 34 7.98 18.20 2.13
C SER A 34 6.79 17.22 2.16
N GLY A 35 7.05 15.91 2.33
CA GLY A 35 5.99 14.91 2.37
C GLY A 35 5.24 14.78 1.05
N SER A 36 5.93 14.82 -0.10
CA SER A 36 5.27 14.64 -1.39
C SER A 36 4.59 13.25 -1.49
N PRO A 37 3.28 13.17 -1.80
CA PRO A 37 2.56 11.89 -1.90
C PRO A 37 3.15 10.91 -2.93
N ARG A 38 3.97 11.40 -3.86
CA ARG A 38 4.66 10.60 -4.87
C ARG A 38 5.60 9.54 -4.26
N PHE A 39 6.10 9.76 -3.04
CA PHE A 39 6.95 8.79 -2.34
C PHE A 39 6.18 7.69 -1.62
N LEU A 40 4.85 7.74 -1.58
CA LEU A 40 4.04 6.64 -1.02
C LEU A 40 4.06 5.38 -1.91
N CYS A 41 4.52 5.47 -3.16
CA CYS A 41 4.67 4.30 -4.05
C CYS A 41 5.59 3.19 -3.48
N VAL A 42 6.39 3.48 -2.44
CA VAL A 42 7.19 2.45 -1.76
C VAL A 42 6.36 1.52 -0.87
N LEU A 43 5.11 1.88 -0.59
CA LEU A 43 4.14 1.09 0.17
C LEU A 43 3.36 0.11 -0.72
N GLU A 44 3.56 0.17 -2.04
CA GLU A 44 2.99 -0.78 -2.98
C GLU A 44 3.52 -2.20 -2.74
N GLY A 45 2.61 -3.17 -2.73
CA GLY A 45 2.96 -4.58 -2.64
C GLY A 45 2.43 -5.25 -1.37
N PRO A 46 3.06 -6.34 -0.93
CA PRO A 46 2.60 -7.11 0.23
C PRO A 46 2.79 -6.36 1.55
N LEU A 47 1.83 -6.50 2.47
CA LEU A 47 1.78 -5.82 3.78
C LEU A 47 2.63 -6.52 4.86
N HIS A 48 3.74 -7.14 4.47
CA HIS A 48 4.59 -7.92 5.36
C HIS A 48 6.06 -7.46 5.32
N GLY A 49 6.88 -7.98 6.25
CA GLY A 49 8.29 -7.63 6.36
C GLY A 49 8.50 -6.15 6.65
N ASN A 50 9.34 -5.47 5.85
CA ASN A 50 9.66 -4.05 6.06
C ASN A 50 8.52 -3.08 5.72
N TRP A 51 7.37 -3.56 5.23
CA TRP A 51 6.24 -2.70 4.91
C TRP A 51 5.76 -1.91 6.15
N ILE A 52 5.69 -2.55 7.33
CA ILE A 52 5.25 -1.88 8.57
C ILE A 52 6.18 -0.71 8.91
N LEU A 53 7.50 -0.89 8.80
CA LEU A 53 8.48 0.17 9.07
C LEU A 53 8.33 1.35 8.10
N LYS A 54 7.98 1.07 6.83
CA LYS A 54 7.69 2.11 5.84
C LYS A 54 6.38 2.83 6.15
N ALA A 55 5.32 2.09 6.48
CA ALA A 55 4.04 2.66 6.86
C ALA A 55 4.19 3.59 8.08
N GLN A 56 4.94 3.17 9.10
CA GLN A 56 5.27 4.01 10.25
C GLN A 56 6.05 5.26 9.84
N ALA A 57 7.07 5.14 8.99
CA ALA A 57 7.81 6.31 8.51
C ALA A 57 6.93 7.31 7.74
N ALA A 58 5.96 6.82 6.96
CA ALA A 58 4.97 7.68 6.29
C ALA A 58 4.05 8.36 7.30
N LEU A 59 3.55 7.62 8.29
CA LEU A 59 2.70 8.18 9.36
C LEU A 59 3.46 9.23 10.19
N ASP A 60 4.74 9.00 10.48
CA ASP A 60 5.62 9.93 11.18
C ASP A 60 5.88 11.20 10.35
N ALA A 61 5.86 11.10 9.02
CA ALA A 61 5.94 12.23 8.10
C ALA A 61 4.60 12.98 7.91
N GLY A 62 3.54 12.58 8.62
CA GLY A 62 2.25 13.27 8.65
C GLY A 62 1.22 12.76 7.64
N PHE A 63 1.48 11.66 6.92
CA PHE A 63 0.47 11.04 6.07
C PHE A 63 -0.63 10.39 6.91
N THR A 64 -1.86 10.40 6.40
CA THR A 64 -2.99 9.79 7.09
C THR A 64 -3.05 8.27 6.88
N PRO A 65 -3.70 7.51 7.77
CA PRO A 65 -3.95 6.08 7.56
C PRO A 65 -4.60 5.77 6.21
N VAL A 66 -5.53 6.62 5.75
CA VAL A 66 -6.20 6.48 4.44
C VAL A 66 -5.20 6.59 3.28
N GLN A 67 -4.28 7.55 3.33
CA GLN A 67 -3.25 7.71 2.29
C GLN A 67 -2.28 6.52 2.26
N VAL A 68 -1.96 5.95 3.42
CA VAL A 68 -1.15 4.73 3.53
C VAL A 68 -1.88 3.53 2.92
N VAL A 69 -3.19 3.38 3.20
CA VAL A 69 -4.04 2.34 2.60
C VAL A 69 -4.06 2.50 1.07
N ASP A 70 -4.42 3.67 0.55
CA ASP A 70 -4.50 3.94 -0.90
C ASP A 70 -3.20 3.56 -1.62
N ALA A 71 -2.05 3.93 -1.03
CA ALA A 71 -0.75 3.60 -1.59
C ALA A 71 -0.45 2.10 -1.61
N SER A 72 -0.99 1.35 -0.65
CA SER A 72 -0.74 -0.09 -0.48
C SER A 72 -1.64 -0.96 -1.35
N LEU A 73 -2.76 -0.41 -1.81
CA LEU A 73 -3.72 -1.08 -2.68
C LEU A 73 -3.27 -1.14 -4.14
N ARG A 74 -2.25 -0.36 -4.52
CA ARG A 74 -1.66 -0.43 -5.87
C ARG A 74 -0.86 -1.73 -6.00
N THR A 75 -1.45 -2.71 -6.68
CA THR A 75 -0.89 -4.04 -6.89
C THR A 75 -0.35 -4.22 -8.31
N GLY A 76 0.51 -5.22 -8.49
CA GLY A 76 0.95 -5.67 -9.82
C GLY A 76 -0.10 -6.55 -10.49
N ALA A 77 0.27 -7.19 -11.61
CA ALA A 77 -0.60 -8.14 -12.28
C ALA A 77 -0.98 -9.30 -11.34
N TRP A 78 -2.26 -9.67 -11.34
CA TRP A 78 -2.82 -10.83 -10.65
C TRP A 78 -3.34 -11.84 -11.67
N SER A 79 -3.30 -13.11 -11.31
CA SER A 79 -3.87 -14.20 -12.11
C SER A 79 -4.77 -15.06 -11.22
N GLY A 80 -5.96 -15.38 -11.71
CA GLY A 80 -6.99 -16.07 -10.94
C GLY A 80 -8.16 -15.15 -10.59
N PRO A 81 -9.09 -15.60 -9.74
CA PRO A 81 -10.22 -14.79 -9.29
C PRO A 81 -9.73 -13.51 -8.61
N GLU A 82 -10.29 -12.38 -9.00
CA GLU A 82 -10.06 -11.08 -8.38
C GLU A 82 -10.55 -11.09 -6.92
N SER A 83 -11.63 -11.81 -6.62
CA SER A 83 -12.15 -11.96 -5.26
C SER A 83 -11.18 -12.69 -4.31
N GLU A 84 -10.34 -13.59 -4.83
CA GLU A 84 -9.28 -14.23 -4.05
C GLU A 84 -8.14 -13.26 -3.71
N MET A 85 -7.71 -12.45 -4.68
CA MET A 85 -6.74 -11.36 -4.43
C MET A 85 -7.23 -10.44 -3.31
N TRP A 86 -8.50 -10.05 -3.35
CA TRP A 86 -9.09 -9.19 -2.33
C TRP A 86 -9.24 -9.90 -0.99
N ALA A 87 -9.51 -11.21 -0.97
CA ALA A 87 -9.53 -12.00 0.27
C ALA A 87 -8.15 -12.04 0.95
N ASP A 88 -7.08 -12.20 0.18
CA ASP A 88 -5.70 -12.12 0.69
C ASP A 88 -5.41 -10.75 1.30
N ARG A 89 -5.87 -9.68 0.64
CA ARG A 89 -5.75 -8.31 1.15
C ARG A 89 -6.51 -8.10 2.45
N VAL A 90 -7.76 -8.60 2.54
CA VAL A 90 -8.56 -8.57 3.77
C VAL A 90 -7.80 -9.21 4.92
N ASN A 91 -7.20 -10.38 4.71
CA ASN A 91 -6.44 -11.07 5.75
C ASN A 91 -5.19 -10.28 6.15
N ALA A 92 -4.42 -9.78 5.19
CA ALA A 92 -3.23 -8.99 5.47
C ALA A 92 -3.53 -7.70 6.26
N PHE A 93 -4.60 -6.98 5.93
CA PHE A 93 -5.02 -5.81 6.70
C PHE A 93 -5.54 -6.16 8.10
N ARG A 94 -6.19 -7.32 8.24
CA ARG A 94 -6.65 -7.81 9.56
C ARG A 94 -5.48 -8.09 10.50
N GLU A 95 -4.38 -8.66 10.00
CA GLU A 95 -3.17 -8.90 10.80
C GLU A 95 -2.60 -7.59 11.35
N LEU A 96 -2.67 -6.48 10.61
CA LEU A 96 -2.20 -5.17 11.09
C LEU A 96 -2.98 -4.66 12.31
N GLN A 97 -4.22 -5.12 12.52
CA GLN A 97 -5.03 -4.70 13.66
C GLN A 97 -4.54 -5.25 15.00
N THR A 98 -3.65 -6.25 14.99
CA THR A 98 -3.03 -6.76 16.23
C THR A 98 -1.71 -6.06 16.57
N HIS A 99 -1.30 -5.05 15.78
CA HIS A 99 -0.05 -4.34 15.98
C HIS A 99 -0.11 -3.37 17.19
N ASP A 100 1.02 -3.14 17.87
CA ASP A 100 1.08 -2.28 19.07
C ASP A 100 0.87 -0.79 18.75
N ASP A 101 1.34 -0.33 17.60
CA ASP A 101 1.10 1.03 17.10
C ASP A 101 -0.37 1.23 16.70
N SER A 102 -1.08 2.12 17.40
CA SER A 102 -2.49 2.41 17.17
C SER A 102 -2.79 2.94 15.77
N ARG A 103 -1.84 3.64 15.15
CA ARG A 103 -1.98 4.17 13.79
C ARG A 103 -1.92 3.05 12.76
N ILE A 104 -1.10 2.03 13.00
CA ILE A 104 -1.05 0.83 12.15
C ILE A 104 -2.32 0.00 12.31
N ARG A 105 -2.87 -0.10 13.53
CA ARG A 105 -4.18 -0.74 13.72
C ARG A 105 -5.28 -0.03 12.93
N GLU A 106 -5.26 1.30 12.91
CA GLU A 106 -6.22 2.08 12.13
C GLU A 106 -6.04 1.88 10.62
N VAL A 107 -4.80 1.80 10.13
CA VAL A 107 -4.51 1.40 8.74
C VAL A 107 -5.10 0.02 8.45
N GLY A 108 -4.92 -0.94 9.36
CA GLY A 108 -5.50 -2.28 9.26
C GLY A 108 -7.03 -2.27 9.20
N ARG A 109 -7.69 -1.46 10.03
CA ARG A 109 -9.15 -1.33 10.03
C ARG A 109 -9.67 -0.75 8.71
N VAL A 110 -9.14 0.41 8.30
CA VAL A 110 -9.54 1.11 7.07
C VAL A 110 -9.29 0.24 5.84
N GLY A 111 -8.12 -0.38 5.76
CA GLY A 111 -7.77 -1.24 4.63
C GLY A 111 -8.59 -2.51 4.56
N GLN A 112 -8.93 -3.13 5.70
CA GLN A 112 -9.83 -4.29 5.72
C GLN A 112 -11.23 -3.92 5.21
N GLU A 113 -11.80 -2.80 5.68
CA GLU A 113 -13.12 -2.33 5.24
C GLU A 113 -13.16 -2.06 3.73
N TYR A 114 -12.09 -1.48 3.18
CA TYR A 114 -11.97 -1.26 1.75
C TYR A 114 -11.87 -2.58 0.97
N ALA A 115 -10.94 -3.45 1.36
CA ALA A 115 -10.70 -4.72 0.67
C ALA A 115 -11.92 -5.65 0.70
N GLU A 116 -12.71 -5.64 1.79
CA GLU A 116 -13.93 -6.46 1.88
C GLU A 116 -15.01 -5.98 0.90
N LYS A 117 -15.14 -4.67 0.68
CA LYS A 117 -16.08 -4.13 -0.32
C LYS A 117 -15.68 -4.55 -1.72
N GLU A 118 -14.41 -4.40 -2.08
CA GLU A 118 -13.91 -4.78 -3.40
C GLU A 118 -14.02 -6.30 -3.62
N ARG A 119 -13.76 -7.10 -2.59
CA ARG A 119 -13.97 -8.56 -2.63
C ARG A 119 -15.41 -8.92 -2.98
N GLN A 120 -16.39 -8.26 -2.36
CA GLN A 120 -17.81 -8.52 -2.60
C GLN A 120 -18.19 -8.17 -4.04
N VAL A 121 -17.76 -7.00 -4.52
CA VAL A 121 -18.00 -6.54 -5.90
C VAL A 121 -17.35 -7.50 -6.92
N ALA A 122 -16.12 -7.93 -6.67
CA ALA A 122 -15.42 -8.90 -7.53
C ALA A 122 -16.15 -10.25 -7.57
N ALA A 123 -16.57 -10.78 -6.40
CA ALA A 123 -17.26 -12.06 -6.32
C ALA A 123 -18.63 -12.02 -7.03
N GLU A 124 -19.36 -10.91 -6.95
CA GLU A 124 -20.62 -10.74 -7.69
C GLU A 124 -20.41 -10.74 -9.20
N ARG A 125 -19.37 -10.02 -9.67
CA ARG A 125 -18.99 -9.97 -11.08
C ARG A 125 -18.59 -11.34 -11.61
N GLU A 126 -17.71 -12.04 -10.90
CA GLU A 126 -17.25 -13.40 -11.24
C GLU A 126 -18.42 -14.39 -11.32
N ARG A 127 -19.37 -14.32 -10.39
CA ARG A 127 -20.58 -15.15 -10.43
C ARG A 127 -21.43 -14.86 -11.66
N HIS A 128 -21.60 -13.58 -12.01
CA HIS A 128 -22.36 -13.18 -13.19
C HIS A 128 -21.69 -13.70 -14.47
N GLU A 129 -20.37 -13.56 -14.59
CA GLU A 129 -19.58 -14.06 -15.72
C GLU A 129 -19.64 -15.60 -15.84
N ALA A 130 -19.57 -16.32 -14.71
CA ALA A 130 -19.68 -17.77 -14.70
C ALA A 130 -21.06 -18.29 -15.15
N ILE A 131 -22.13 -17.50 -14.96
CA ILE A 131 -23.50 -17.85 -15.36
C ILE A 131 -23.77 -17.47 -16.82
N HIS A 132 -23.33 -16.28 -17.25
CA HIS A 132 -23.71 -15.71 -18.54
C HIS A 132 -22.69 -15.96 -19.66
N GLY A 133 -21.49 -16.45 -19.32
CA GLY A 133 -20.37 -16.59 -20.25
C GLY A 133 -19.76 -15.23 -20.57
N GLY A 134 -18.44 -15.13 -20.46
CA GLY A 134 -17.64 -13.99 -20.93
C GLY A 134 -17.35 -14.06 -22.41
#